data_AF-A0A4V5RPP0-F1
#
_entry.id   AF-A0A4V5RPP0-F1
#
_cell.length_a   1.000
_cell.length_b   1.000
_cell.length_c   1.000
_cell.angle_alpha   90.00
_cell.angle_beta   90.00
_cell.angle_gamma   90.00
#
_symmetry.space_group_name_H-M   'P 1'
#
loop_
_entity.id
_entity.type
_entity.pdbx_description
1 polymer ?
#
loop_
_entity_poly.entity_id
_entity_poly.type
_entity_poly.pdbx_seq_one_letter_code
_entity_poly.pdbx_strand_id
1 'polypeptide(L)'
;MPQQNIKFIAADMDGTLLNEHGKLDPEFFNLYERLEAQDIIFAAASGRQYYSLMETFAPLKDRMMFVAENGTLVMHKGQELYSCLLDTDAIKEIIKEARAIEGAHVVLCGKKSAYIETKDERALAEISKYYHRREKVEDLLAVEDDFIKVAICHFDGSQEKVNPTIDAKFGENYQVVVSAKIWLDVMNAEASKGAAIKHLQNTLGFTYEQTMSFGDYLNDLEMLKESYHSYAMENAHPKLKEIARFGAPSNVDAGVFQVLKKLLA
;
A
#
# COMPACT_ATOMS: atom_id res chain seq x y z
N MET A 1 14.48 19.76 -19.93
CA MET A 1 13.32 19.07 -20.55
C MET A 1 12.17 20.07 -20.54
N PRO A 2 11.31 20.18 -21.57
CA PRO A 2 10.18 21.09 -21.48
C PRO A 2 9.36 20.72 -20.25
N GLN A 3 8.99 21.71 -19.45
CA GLN A 3 8.33 21.57 -18.15
C GLN A 3 7.15 20.61 -18.28
N GLN A 4 7.36 19.37 -17.83
CA GLN A 4 6.34 18.33 -17.93
C GLN A 4 5.21 18.74 -16.99
N ASN A 5 3.98 18.85 -17.51
CA ASN A 5 2.81 19.28 -16.76
C ASN A 5 2.32 18.17 -15.81
N ILE A 6 3.19 17.68 -14.94
CA ILE A 6 2.89 16.68 -13.92
C ILE A 6 1.94 17.32 -12.91
N LYS A 7 0.88 16.59 -12.55
CA LYS A 7 -0.11 17.00 -11.54
C LYS A 7 -0.17 16.04 -10.37
N PHE A 8 0.21 14.79 -10.59
CA PHE A 8 0.17 13.76 -9.57
C PHE A 8 1.42 12.88 -9.62
N ILE A 9 1.97 12.58 -8.45
CA ILE A 9 3.11 11.70 -8.26
C ILE A 9 2.75 10.66 -7.21
N ALA A 10 2.88 9.37 -7.53
CA ALA A 10 2.79 8.29 -6.56
C ALA A 10 4.13 7.56 -6.42
N ALA A 11 4.62 7.35 -5.22
CA ALA A 11 5.82 6.55 -5.01
C ALA A 11 5.52 5.39 -4.06
N ASP A 12 5.96 4.19 -4.43
CA ASP A 12 6.08 3.13 -3.44
C ASP A 12 7.07 3.49 -2.32
N MET A 13 6.90 2.85 -1.17
CA MET A 13 7.71 3.08 0.02
C MET A 13 8.92 2.16 0.07
N ASP A 14 8.71 0.86 0.21
CA ASP A 14 9.73 -0.11 0.61
C ASP A 14 10.51 -0.59 -0.61
N GLY A 15 11.77 -0.19 -0.73
CA GLY A 15 12.57 -0.47 -1.95
C GLY A 15 12.41 0.59 -3.03
N THR A 16 11.64 1.65 -2.77
CA THR A 16 11.44 2.78 -3.69
C THR A 16 11.77 4.12 -3.05
N LEU A 17 10.91 4.68 -2.20
CA LEU A 17 11.13 5.99 -1.56
C LEU A 17 12.00 5.89 -0.30
N LEU A 18 11.89 4.80 0.43
CA LEU A 18 12.70 4.54 1.62
C LEU A 18 14.05 3.93 1.23
N ASN A 19 15.09 4.29 1.98
CA ASN A 19 16.41 3.68 1.84
C ASN A 19 16.41 2.21 2.33
N GLU A 20 17.56 1.54 2.22
CA GLU A 20 17.77 0.15 2.64
C GLU A 20 17.54 -0.11 4.14
N HIS A 21 17.44 0.95 4.94
CA HIS A 21 17.14 0.89 6.37
C HIS A 21 15.67 1.21 6.68
N GLY A 22 14.81 1.34 5.65
CA GLY A 22 13.40 1.68 5.81
C GLY A 22 13.18 3.12 6.31
N LYS A 23 14.14 4.02 6.07
CA LYS A 23 14.07 5.42 6.50
C LYS A 23 13.83 6.35 5.32
N LEU A 24 13.00 7.36 5.58
CA LEU A 24 12.76 8.46 4.66
C LEU A 24 13.92 9.46 4.76
N ASP A 25 14.40 9.94 3.62
CA ASP A 25 15.38 11.03 3.58
C ASP A 25 14.77 12.31 4.18
N PRO A 26 15.38 12.95 5.20
CA PRO A 26 14.88 14.21 5.76
C PRO A 26 14.73 15.34 4.73
N GLU A 27 15.51 15.32 3.65
CA GLU A 27 15.39 16.30 2.57
C GLU A 27 14.07 16.14 1.77
N PHE A 28 13.36 15.02 1.93
CA PHE A 28 12.03 14.81 1.36
C PHE A 28 11.04 15.90 1.77
N PHE A 29 11.12 16.39 3.02
CA PHE A 29 10.21 17.43 3.50
C PHE A 29 10.40 18.74 2.71
N ASN A 30 11.64 19.13 2.44
CA ASN A 30 11.96 20.31 1.62
C ASN A 30 11.52 20.13 0.16
N LEU A 31 11.66 18.91 -0.37
CA LEU A 31 11.20 18.57 -1.72
C LEU A 31 9.67 18.64 -1.82
N TYR A 32 8.96 18.14 -0.81
CA TYR A 32 7.51 18.18 -0.76
C TYR A 32 6.96 19.61 -0.81
N GLU A 33 7.53 20.54 -0.05
CA GLU A 33 7.13 21.96 -0.10
C GLU A 33 7.23 22.55 -1.53
N ARG A 34 8.26 22.15 -2.29
CA ARG A 34 8.43 22.60 -3.68
C ARG A 34 7.41 21.97 -4.63
N LEU A 35 7.04 20.71 -4.41
CA LEU A 35 5.98 20.04 -5.17
C LEU A 35 4.63 20.72 -4.92
N GLU A 36 4.31 20.96 -3.65
CA GLU A 36 3.05 21.60 -3.25
C GLU A 36 2.96 23.03 -3.79
N ALA A 37 4.07 23.80 -3.78
CA ALA A 37 4.12 25.15 -4.35
C ALA A 37 3.91 25.20 -5.88
N GLN A 38 4.00 24.06 -6.58
CA GLN A 38 3.69 23.92 -8.00
C GLN A 38 2.34 23.23 -8.27
N ASP A 39 1.50 23.08 -7.24
CA ASP A 39 0.23 22.36 -7.29
C ASP A 39 0.38 20.90 -7.76
N ILE A 40 1.48 20.25 -7.39
CA ILE A 40 1.73 18.83 -7.65
C ILE A 40 1.36 18.03 -6.41
N ILE A 41 0.37 17.14 -6.55
CA ILE A 41 -0.03 16.23 -5.48
C ILE A 41 0.97 15.08 -5.42
N PHE A 42 1.56 14.87 -4.24
CA PHE A 42 2.38 13.69 -3.97
C PHE A 42 1.63 12.71 -3.07
N ALA A 43 1.64 11.43 -3.46
CA ALA A 43 1.08 10.32 -2.70
C ALA A 43 2.15 9.28 -2.35
N ALA A 44 2.19 8.88 -1.08
CA ALA A 44 2.86 7.65 -0.67
C ALA A 44 1.91 6.47 -0.93
N ALA A 45 2.32 5.53 -1.79
CA ALA A 45 1.49 4.40 -2.22
C ALA A 45 2.06 3.07 -1.73
N SER A 46 1.44 2.42 -0.74
CA SER A 46 2.05 1.29 -0.02
C SER A 46 1.04 0.22 0.37
N GLY A 47 1.54 -0.99 0.62
CA GLY A 47 0.79 -2.07 1.29
C GLY A 47 0.58 -1.83 2.79
N ARG A 48 1.27 -0.85 3.38
CA ARG A 48 1.20 -0.52 4.81
C ARG A 48 -0.15 0.08 5.22
N GLN A 49 -0.47 -0.07 6.50
CA GLN A 49 -1.61 0.59 7.13
C GLN A 49 -1.51 2.12 7.01
N TYR A 50 -2.64 2.78 6.75
CA TYR A 50 -2.74 4.25 6.71
C TYR A 50 -2.07 4.93 7.92
N TYR A 51 -2.35 4.46 9.13
CA TYR A 51 -1.77 5.04 10.36
C TYR A 51 -0.25 4.84 10.46
N SER A 52 0.30 3.74 9.95
CA SER A 52 1.76 3.53 9.86
C SER A 52 2.41 4.52 8.89
N LEU A 53 1.76 4.81 7.76
CA LEU A 53 2.21 5.83 6.82
C LEU A 53 2.14 7.23 7.45
N MET A 54 1.06 7.57 8.16
CA MET A 54 0.93 8.86 8.84
C MET A 54 2.07 9.12 9.83
N GLU A 55 2.52 8.10 10.56
CA GLU A 55 3.64 8.23 11.49
C GLU A 55 4.97 8.44 10.75
N THR A 56 5.17 7.74 9.64
CA THR A 56 6.37 7.90 8.78
C THR A 56 6.47 9.33 8.24
N PHE A 57 5.32 9.93 7.89
CA PHE A 57 5.21 11.29 7.37
C PHE A 57 4.62 12.28 8.38
N ALA A 58 4.89 12.09 9.69
CA ALA A 58 4.25 12.88 10.75
C ALA A 58 4.24 14.41 10.53
N PRO A 59 5.30 15.06 10.01
CA PRO A 59 5.29 16.50 9.71
C PRO A 59 4.32 16.92 8.59
N LEU A 60 3.91 16.00 7.71
CA LEU A 60 3.11 16.26 6.51
C LEU A 60 1.78 15.49 6.49
N LYS A 61 1.48 14.72 7.54
CA LYS A 61 0.33 13.79 7.62
C LYS A 61 -1.03 14.44 7.30
N ASP A 62 -1.19 15.73 7.59
CA ASP A 62 -2.43 16.49 7.38
C ASP A 62 -2.48 17.20 6.02
N ARG A 63 -1.45 17.05 5.19
CA ARG A 63 -1.30 17.70 3.87
C ARG A 63 -1.16 16.69 2.73
N MET A 64 -0.43 15.61 2.98
CA MET A 64 -0.13 14.58 1.99
C MET A 64 -1.31 13.66 1.66
N MET A 65 -1.20 13.02 0.50
CA MET A 65 -2.04 11.92 0.11
C MET A 65 -1.38 10.58 0.44
N PHE A 66 -2.19 9.61 0.83
CA PHE A 66 -1.77 8.25 1.15
C PHE A 66 -2.66 7.27 0.39
N VAL A 67 -2.05 6.46 -0.47
CA VAL A 67 -2.69 5.29 -1.09
C VAL A 67 -2.24 4.08 -0.26
N ALA A 68 -3.01 3.76 0.77
CA ALA A 68 -2.68 2.78 1.78
C ALA A 68 -3.22 1.39 1.43
N GLU A 69 -2.76 0.36 2.16
CA GLU A 69 -3.33 -0.99 2.13
C GLU A 69 -3.45 -1.54 0.68
N ASN A 70 -2.39 -1.37 -0.10
CA ASN A 70 -2.29 -1.74 -1.53
C ASN A 70 -3.36 -1.09 -2.44
N GLY A 71 -3.81 0.11 -2.07
CA GLY A 71 -4.79 0.87 -2.84
C GLY A 71 -6.24 0.58 -2.46
N THR A 72 -6.51 -0.15 -1.37
CA THR A 72 -7.86 -0.33 -0.85
C THR A 72 -8.37 0.91 -0.10
N LEU A 73 -7.50 1.85 0.28
CA LEU A 73 -7.88 3.09 0.95
C LEU A 73 -7.02 4.26 0.46
N VAL A 74 -7.66 5.35 0.06
CA VAL A 74 -6.98 6.62 -0.25
C VAL A 74 -7.46 7.71 0.69
N MET A 75 -6.50 8.30 1.40
CA MET A 75 -6.71 9.42 2.31
C MET A 75 -5.93 10.65 1.83
N HIS A 76 -6.52 11.83 1.88
CA HIS A 76 -5.85 13.09 1.58
C HIS A 76 -6.37 14.17 2.52
N LYS A 77 -5.46 14.85 3.24
CA LYS A 77 -5.83 15.92 4.21
C LYS A 77 -6.87 15.46 5.24
N GLY A 78 -6.73 14.21 5.71
CA GLY A 78 -7.65 13.60 6.67
C GLY A 78 -9.02 13.20 6.10
N GLN A 79 -9.26 13.37 4.79
CA GLN A 79 -10.50 12.98 4.13
C GLN A 79 -10.29 11.71 3.30
N GLU A 80 -11.26 10.80 3.36
CA GLU A 80 -11.31 9.64 2.47
C GLU A 80 -11.71 10.10 1.06
N LEU A 81 -10.91 9.72 0.07
CA LEU A 81 -11.20 9.96 -1.35
C LEU A 81 -11.65 8.70 -2.07
N TYR A 82 -11.18 7.54 -1.64
CA TYR A 82 -11.50 6.25 -2.24
C TYR A 82 -11.36 5.14 -1.21
N SER A 83 -12.25 4.16 -1.26
CA SER A 83 -12.04 2.88 -0.62
C SER A 83 -12.60 1.73 -1.45
N CYS A 84 -11.97 0.55 -1.32
CA CYS A 84 -12.38 -0.69 -1.94
C CYS A 84 -12.64 -1.70 -0.82
N LEU A 85 -13.91 -1.92 -0.51
CA LEU A 85 -14.32 -2.70 0.65
C LEU A 85 -14.38 -4.20 0.34
N LEU A 86 -14.20 -5.01 1.37
CA LEU A 86 -14.55 -6.42 1.35
C LEU A 86 -16.02 -6.58 1.76
N ASP A 87 -16.71 -7.51 1.10
CA ASP A 87 -18.09 -7.86 1.45
C ASP A 87 -18.16 -8.47 2.86
N THR A 88 -19.14 -8.02 3.65
CA THR A 88 -19.31 -8.49 5.04
C THR A 88 -19.44 -10.00 5.15
N ASP A 89 -20.15 -10.64 4.22
CA ASP A 89 -20.34 -12.09 4.24
C ASP A 89 -19.06 -12.85 3.84
N ALA A 90 -18.28 -12.28 2.92
CA ALA A 90 -16.98 -12.85 2.57
C ALA A 90 -16.00 -12.76 3.74
N ILE A 91 -15.97 -11.63 4.46
CA ILE A 91 -15.13 -11.46 5.67
C ILE A 91 -15.44 -12.54 6.70
N LYS A 92 -16.71 -12.79 6.98
CA LYS A 92 -17.13 -13.85 7.92
C LYS A 92 -16.57 -15.21 7.50
N GLU A 93 -16.71 -15.56 6.23
CA GLU A 93 -16.22 -16.83 5.69
C GLU A 93 -14.69 -16.91 5.68
N ILE A 94 -13.99 -15.84 5.30
CA ILE A 94 -12.51 -15.79 5.31
C ILE A 94 -12.00 -15.97 6.75
N ILE A 95 -12.56 -15.25 7.72
CA ILE A 95 -12.16 -15.36 9.13
C ILE A 95 -12.42 -16.77 9.64
N LYS A 96 -13.57 -17.36 9.30
CA LYS A 96 -13.91 -18.73 9.69
C LYS A 96 -12.91 -19.76 9.14
N GLU A 97 -12.55 -19.67 7.86
CA GLU A 97 -11.53 -20.55 7.27
C GLU A 97 -10.16 -20.32 7.90
N ALA A 98 -9.76 -19.06 8.09
CA ALA A 98 -8.48 -18.73 8.70
C ALA A 98 -8.37 -19.26 10.14
N ARG A 99 -9.45 -19.18 10.94
CA ARG A 99 -9.51 -19.75 12.30
C ARG A 99 -9.38 -21.28 12.32
N ALA A 100 -9.78 -21.97 11.25
CA ALA A 100 -9.68 -23.42 11.15
C ALA A 100 -8.24 -23.90 10.86
N ILE A 101 -7.35 -22.99 10.44
CA ILE A 101 -5.94 -23.28 10.19
C ILE A 101 -5.18 -23.18 11.52
N GLU A 102 -4.68 -24.32 12.00
CA GLU A 102 -3.86 -24.37 13.22
C GLU A 102 -2.65 -23.44 13.11
N GLY A 103 -2.46 -22.55 14.08
CA GLY A 103 -1.33 -21.61 14.12
C GLY A 103 -1.52 -20.32 13.30
N ALA A 104 -2.67 -20.14 12.65
CA ALA A 104 -2.99 -18.89 11.97
C ALA A 104 -3.46 -17.80 12.95
N HIS A 105 -3.03 -16.57 12.72
CA HIS A 105 -3.48 -15.39 13.45
C HIS A 105 -4.02 -14.35 12.49
N VAL A 106 -5.26 -13.92 12.72
CA VAL A 106 -5.97 -12.99 11.83
C VAL A 106 -5.86 -11.56 12.32
N VAL A 107 -5.63 -10.65 11.38
CA VAL A 107 -5.77 -9.20 11.52
C VAL A 107 -6.87 -8.74 10.57
N LEU A 108 -7.96 -8.22 11.11
CA LEU A 108 -9.03 -7.64 10.31
C LEU A 108 -8.78 -6.13 10.18
N CYS A 109 -8.49 -5.67 8.97
CA CYS A 109 -8.17 -4.27 8.72
C CYS A 109 -9.44 -3.50 8.36
N GLY A 110 -9.89 -2.66 9.29
CA GLY A 110 -10.92 -1.66 9.05
C GLY A 110 -10.32 -0.29 8.74
N LYS A 111 -11.17 0.64 8.28
CA LYS A 111 -10.77 2.03 8.06
C LYS A 111 -10.38 2.75 9.36
N LYS A 112 -11.03 2.43 10.48
CA LYS A 112 -10.77 3.09 11.77
C LYS A 112 -9.55 2.51 12.47
N SER A 113 -9.42 1.18 12.46
CA SER A 113 -8.38 0.45 13.18
C SER A 113 -8.12 -0.92 12.55
N ALA A 114 -6.98 -1.53 12.89
CA ALA A 114 -6.79 -2.97 12.70
C ALA A 114 -7.29 -3.72 13.95
N TYR A 115 -8.07 -4.77 13.78
CA TYR A 115 -8.64 -5.55 14.88
C TYR A 115 -7.98 -6.91 14.96
N ILE A 116 -7.69 -7.34 16.18
CA ILE A 116 -7.05 -8.62 16.46
C ILE A 116 -7.72 -9.30 17.65
N GLU A 117 -7.82 -10.63 17.60
CA GLU A 117 -8.35 -11.44 18.70
C GLU A 117 -7.32 -12.44 19.26
N THR A 118 -6.13 -12.52 18.64
CA THR A 118 -5.06 -13.40 19.10
C THR A 118 -4.56 -12.98 20.49
N LYS A 119 -4.30 -13.97 21.34
CA LYS A 119 -3.66 -13.82 22.65
C LYS A 119 -2.20 -14.26 22.64
N ASP A 120 -1.70 -14.74 21.50
CA ASP A 120 -0.32 -15.20 21.36
C ASP A 120 0.65 -14.01 21.37
N GLU A 121 1.57 -13.98 22.34
CA GLU A 121 2.54 -12.90 22.54
C GLU A 121 3.44 -12.69 21.31
N ARG A 122 3.83 -13.76 20.62
CA ARG A 122 4.70 -13.70 19.44
C ARG A 122 3.96 -13.06 18.27
N ALA A 123 2.72 -13.46 18.03
CA ALA A 123 1.83 -12.86 17.03
C ALA A 123 1.58 -11.38 17.34
N LEU A 124 1.30 -11.03 18.60
CA LEU A 124 1.09 -9.66 19.03
C LEU A 124 2.31 -8.77 18.78
N ALA A 125 3.51 -9.27 19.11
CA ALA A 125 4.75 -8.56 18.84
C ALA A 125 4.98 -8.36 17.33
N GLU A 126 4.70 -9.38 16.51
CA GLU A 126 4.84 -9.29 15.05
C GLU A 126 3.85 -8.31 14.43
N ILE A 127 2.56 -8.41 14.77
CA ILE A 127 1.49 -7.51 14.33
C ILE A 127 1.82 -6.05 14.66
N SER A 128 2.37 -5.80 15.86
CA SER A 128 2.65 -4.43 16.33
C SER A 128 3.66 -3.67 15.49
N LYS A 129 4.49 -4.37 14.69
CA LYS A 129 5.47 -3.75 13.79
C LYS A 129 4.82 -3.07 12.58
N TYR A 130 3.64 -3.54 12.17
CA TYR A 130 2.98 -3.13 10.93
C TYR A 130 1.66 -2.38 11.17
N TYR A 131 0.95 -2.75 12.23
CA TYR A 131 -0.35 -2.19 12.58
C TYR A 131 -0.22 -1.27 13.80
N HIS A 132 0.06 0.00 13.53
CA HIS A 132 0.37 1.02 14.53
C HIS A 132 -0.90 1.40 15.31
N ARG A 133 -2.02 1.58 14.62
CA ARG A 133 -3.34 1.66 15.24
C ARG A 133 -4.00 0.29 15.18
N ARG A 134 -4.17 -0.32 16.36
CA ARG A 134 -4.81 -1.63 16.48
C ARG A 134 -5.59 -1.76 17.79
N GLU A 135 -6.63 -2.57 17.76
CA GLU A 135 -7.50 -2.86 18.89
C GLU A 135 -7.61 -4.36 19.12
N LYS A 136 -7.54 -4.77 20.40
CA LYS A 136 -7.82 -6.15 20.80
C LYS A 136 -9.31 -6.30 21.03
N VAL A 137 -9.93 -7.29 20.40
CA VAL A 137 -11.36 -7.60 20.51
C VAL A 137 -11.56 -9.05 20.93
N GLU A 138 -12.75 -9.37 21.44
CA GLU A 138 -13.09 -10.75 21.83
C GLU A 138 -13.45 -11.61 20.62
N ASP A 139 -14.12 -11.02 19.62
CA ASP A 139 -14.52 -11.69 18.38
C ASP A 139 -14.42 -10.68 17.23
N LEU A 140 -13.59 -10.98 16.23
CA LEU A 140 -13.49 -10.19 15.01
C LEU A 140 -14.82 -10.02 14.28
N LEU A 141 -15.73 -10.99 14.37
CA LEU A 141 -17.04 -10.96 13.70
C LEU A 141 -18.05 -10.04 14.37
N ALA A 142 -17.78 -9.56 15.57
CA ALA A 142 -18.62 -8.63 16.32
C ALA A 142 -18.23 -7.15 16.12
N VAL A 143 -17.18 -6.88 15.34
CA VAL A 143 -16.66 -5.52 15.14
C VAL A 143 -17.46 -4.79 14.05
N GLU A 144 -17.83 -3.54 14.33
CA GLU A 144 -18.48 -2.65 13.36
C GLU A 144 -17.47 -1.64 12.77
N ASP A 145 -17.00 -1.93 11.56
CA ASP A 145 -16.18 -1.04 10.75
C ASP A 145 -16.42 -1.32 9.25
N ASP A 146 -15.91 -0.43 8.40
CA ASP A 146 -15.76 -0.71 6.97
C ASP A 146 -14.43 -1.43 6.77
N PHE A 147 -14.47 -2.66 6.29
CA PHE A 147 -13.29 -3.50 6.17
C PHE A 147 -12.71 -3.49 4.76
N ILE A 148 -11.39 -3.38 4.68
CA ILE A 148 -10.64 -3.19 3.44
C ILE A 148 -9.67 -4.35 3.16
N LYS A 149 -9.29 -5.10 4.20
CA LYS A 149 -8.34 -6.21 4.09
C LYS A 149 -8.49 -7.20 5.25
N VAL A 150 -8.25 -8.48 4.97
CA VAL A 150 -7.96 -9.49 5.99
C VAL A 150 -6.53 -9.96 5.82
N ALA A 151 -5.68 -9.78 6.82
CA ALA A 151 -4.32 -10.31 6.83
C ALA A 151 -4.22 -11.53 7.75
N ILE A 152 -3.53 -12.57 7.31
CA ILE A 152 -3.39 -13.83 8.01
C ILE A 152 -1.90 -14.10 8.21
N CYS A 153 -1.47 -14.18 9.46
CA CYS A 153 -0.12 -14.50 9.87
C CYS A 153 -0.01 -16.00 10.17
N HIS A 154 1.03 -16.66 9.65
CA HIS A 154 1.39 -18.01 10.04
C HIS A 154 2.92 -18.18 10.10
N PHE A 155 3.47 -18.43 11.28
CA PHE A 155 4.92 -18.40 11.51
C PHE A 155 5.71 -19.48 10.77
N ASP A 156 5.07 -20.60 10.41
CA ASP A 156 5.71 -21.65 9.60
C ASP A 156 5.66 -21.40 8.09
N GLY A 157 5.09 -20.28 7.63
CA GLY A 157 5.00 -19.91 6.21
C GLY A 157 3.56 -19.81 5.74
N SER A 158 3.17 -18.63 5.23
CA SER A 158 1.80 -18.41 4.74
C SER A 158 1.55 -19.09 3.39
N GLN A 159 2.57 -19.19 2.53
CA GLN A 159 2.48 -19.83 1.22
C GLN A 159 2.09 -21.30 1.31
N GLU A 160 2.62 -22.03 2.30
CA GLU A 160 2.39 -23.46 2.47
C GLU A 160 1.21 -23.76 3.41
N LYS A 161 1.00 -22.91 4.43
CA LYS A 161 0.03 -23.19 5.51
C LYS A 161 -1.31 -22.51 5.33
N VAL A 162 -1.34 -21.34 4.68
CA VAL A 162 -2.55 -20.51 4.57
C VAL A 162 -3.06 -20.47 3.14
N ASN A 163 -2.19 -20.14 2.19
CA ASN A 163 -2.55 -19.92 0.79
C ASN A 163 -3.37 -21.06 0.17
N PRO A 164 -3.03 -22.36 0.34
CA PRO A 164 -3.77 -23.43 -0.33
C PRO A 164 -5.25 -23.50 0.08
N THR A 165 -5.58 -23.15 1.31
CA THR A 165 -6.96 -23.17 1.82
C THR A 165 -7.72 -21.92 1.40
N ILE A 166 -7.09 -20.75 1.60
CA ILE A 166 -7.73 -19.46 1.33
C ILE A 166 -7.87 -19.21 -0.17
N ASP A 167 -6.83 -19.44 -0.95
CA ASP A 167 -6.84 -19.23 -2.40
C ASP A 167 -7.84 -20.16 -3.10
N ALA A 168 -7.90 -21.44 -2.70
CA ALA A 168 -8.84 -22.40 -3.28
C ALA A 168 -10.32 -22.01 -3.10
N LYS A 169 -10.65 -21.26 -2.04
CA LYS A 169 -12.04 -20.84 -1.78
C LYS A 169 -12.34 -19.41 -2.24
N PHE A 170 -11.35 -18.52 -2.22
CA PHE A 170 -11.56 -17.08 -2.43
C PHE A 170 -10.80 -16.49 -3.63
N GLY A 171 -9.78 -17.16 -4.16
CA GLY A 171 -8.89 -16.62 -5.19
C GLY A 171 -9.54 -16.31 -6.54
N GLU A 172 -10.72 -16.89 -6.82
CA GLU A 172 -11.49 -16.53 -8.03
C GLU A 172 -12.18 -15.16 -7.92
N ASN A 173 -12.56 -14.74 -6.70
CA ASN A 173 -13.40 -13.57 -6.47
C ASN A 173 -12.70 -12.47 -5.64
N TYR A 174 -11.53 -12.77 -5.10
CA TYR A 174 -10.76 -11.88 -4.22
C TYR A 174 -9.28 -11.94 -4.59
N GLN A 175 -8.56 -10.88 -4.28
CA GLN A 175 -7.10 -10.91 -4.37
C GLN A 175 -6.54 -11.60 -3.13
N VAL A 176 -5.97 -12.78 -3.34
CA VAL A 176 -5.24 -13.56 -2.33
C VAL A 176 -3.74 -13.46 -2.64
N VAL A 177 -2.99 -12.81 -1.75
CA VAL A 177 -1.58 -12.46 -2.00
C VAL A 177 -0.71 -12.89 -0.85
N VAL A 178 0.31 -13.70 -1.11
CA VAL A 178 1.40 -13.93 -0.15
C VAL A 178 2.26 -12.67 -0.08
N SER A 179 1.96 -11.82 0.91
CA SER A 179 2.54 -10.48 1.07
C SER A 179 3.92 -10.49 1.72
N ALA A 180 4.23 -11.53 2.51
CA ALA A 180 5.56 -11.82 3.02
C ALA A 180 5.66 -13.30 3.44
N LYS A 181 6.85 -13.76 3.86
CA LYS A 181 7.09 -15.17 4.24
C LYS A 181 6.02 -15.75 5.17
N ILE A 182 5.57 -14.97 6.15
CA ILE A 182 4.59 -15.40 7.16
C ILE A 182 3.24 -14.73 7.00
N TRP A 183 3.03 -13.92 5.95
CA TRP A 183 1.84 -13.09 5.77
C TRP A 183 1.13 -13.42 4.47
N LEU A 184 -0.20 -13.47 4.54
CA LEU A 184 -1.07 -13.53 3.39
C LEU A 184 -2.18 -12.50 3.57
N ASP A 185 -2.43 -11.72 2.53
CA ASP A 185 -3.45 -10.69 2.51
C ASP A 185 -4.60 -11.15 1.59
N VAL A 186 -5.84 -10.92 2.04
CA VAL A 186 -7.05 -11.06 1.25
C VAL A 186 -7.70 -9.68 1.12
N MET A 187 -7.91 -9.24 -0.11
CA MET A 187 -8.50 -7.93 -0.44
C MET A 187 -9.56 -8.11 -1.53
N ASN A 188 -10.34 -7.06 -1.78
CA ASN A 188 -11.27 -7.05 -2.90
C ASN A 188 -10.53 -7.29 -4.23
N ALA A 189 -11.13 -8.06 -5.16
CA ALA A 189 -10.52 -8.36 -6.45
C ALA A 189 -10.12 -7.12 -7.27
N GLU A 190 -10.88 -6.03 -7.13
CA GLU A 190 -10.67 -4.76 -7.84
C GLU A 190 -9.58 -3.89 -7.20
N ALA A 191 -9.14 -4.22 -5.98
CA ALA A 191 -8.20 -3.40 -5.24
C ALA A 191 -6.80 -3.43 -5.88
N SER A 192 -6.25 -2.27 -6.19
CA SER A 192 -4.83 -2.13 -6.51
C SER A 192 -4.41 -0.68 -6.41
N LYS A 193 -3.11 -0.42 -6.29
CA LYS A 193 -2.56 0.94 -6.39
C LYS A 193 -2.93 1.59 -7.72
N GLY A 194 -2.94 0.82 -8.82
CA GLY A 194 -3.37 1.29 -10.15
C GLY A 194 -4.84 1.70 -10.19
N ALA A 195 -5.74 0.85 -9.69
CA ALA A 195 -7.17 1.16 -9.62
C ALA A 195 -7.45 2.42 -8.79
N ALA A 196 -6.76 2.58 -7.66
CA ALA A 196 -6.83 3.79 -6.84
C ALA A 196 -6.36 5.05 -7.61
N ILE A 197 -5.24 4.97 -8.32
CA ILE A 197 -4.75 6.08 -9.16
C ILE A 197 -5.72 6.39 -10.29
N LYS A 198 -6.29 5.37 -10.93
CA LYS A 198 -7.30 5.56 -11.98
C LYS A 198 -8.54 6.29 -11.47
N HIS A 199 -9.00 5.92 -10.27
CA HIS A 199 -10.08 6.64 -9.60
C HIS A 199 -9.72 8.10 -9.34
N LEU A 200 -8.51 8.37 -8.85
CA LEU A 200 -8.03 9.73 -8.59
C LEU A 200 -7.88 10.57 -9.86
N GLN A 201 -7.41 10.00 -10.97
CA GLN A 201 -7.37 10.67 -12.27
C GLN A 201 -8.75 11.20 -12.67
N ASN A 202 -9.77 10.36 -12.54
CA ASN A 202 -11.15 10.68 -12.91
C ASN A 202 -11.79 11.71 -11.98
N THR A 203 -11.48 11.67 -10.68
CA THR A 203 -12.15 12.50 -9.65
C THR A 203 -11.43 13.83 -9.38
N LEU A 204 -10.10 13.86 -9.53
CA LEU A 204 -9.29 15.06 -9.30
C LEU A 204 -8.87 15.76 -10.60
N GLY A 205 -9.14 15.17 -11.77
CA GLY A 205 -9.03 15.84 -13.07
C GLY A 205 -7.60 15.94 -13.62
N PHE A 206 -6.77 14.93 -13.40
CA PHE A 206 -5.45 14.81 -14.02
C PHE A 206 -5.37 13.57 -14.92
N THR A 207 -4.61 13.65 -16.01
CA THR A 207 -4.54 12.57 -17.01
C THR A 207 -3.41 11.58 -16.75
N TYR A 208 -3.41 10.47 -17.51
CA TYR A 208 -2.30 9.51 -17.61
C TYR A 208 -0.95 10.20 -17.87
N GLU A 209 -0.91 11.16 -18.81
CA GLU A 209 0.27 11.94 -19.17
C GLU A 209 0.75 12.90 -18.08
N GLN A 210 -0.15 13.29 -17.17
CA GLN A 210 0.17 14.15 -16.02
C GLN A 210 0.49 13.35 -14.75
N THR A 211 0.55 12.02 -14.88
CA THR A 211 0.78 11.10 -13.76
C THR A 211 2.19 10.52 -13.81
N MET A 212 2.91 10.64 -12.70
CA MET A 212 4.22 10.03 -12.47
C MET A 212 4.14 8.98 -11.37
N SER A 213 4.82 7.85 -11.56
CA SER A 213 4.89 6.82 -10.53
C SER A 213 6.27 6.19 -10.39
N PHE A 214 6.59 5.72 -9.20
CA PHE A 214 7.82 4.97 -8.88
C PHE A 214 7.47 3.67 -8.17
N GLY A 215 8.11 2.57 -8.56
CA GLY A 215 7.92 1.28 -7.89
C GLY A 215 9.04 0.29 -8.17
N ASP A 216 9.11 -0.75 -7.35
CA ASP A 216 10.16 -1.78 -7.41
C ASP A 216 9.63 -3.22 -7.38
N TYR A 217 8.40 -3.46 -6.94
CA TYR A 217 7.87 -4.82 -6.80
C TYR A 217 6.51 -5.06 -7.47
N LEU A 218 6.07 -6.33 -7.48
CA LEU A 218 4.95 -6.79 -8.31
C LEU A 218 3.61 -6.09 -8.00
N ASN A 219 3.40 -5.62 -6.78
CA ASN A 219 2.22 -4.84 -6.39
C ASN A 219 2.20 -3.42 -6.98
N ASP A 220 3.29 -2.95 -7.58
CA ASP A 220 3.37 -1.66 -8.27
C ASP A 220 3.06 -1.74 -9.77
N LEU A 221 2.96 -2.95 -10.34
CA LEU A 221 2.75 -3.16 -11.77
C LEU A 221 1.56 -2.35 -12.31
N GLU A 222 0.41 -2.43 -11.65
CA GLU A 222 -0.80 -1.71 -12.08
C GLU A 222 -0.65 -0.19 -11.89
N MET A 223 0.05 0.27 -10.85
CA MET A 223 0.36 1.69 -10.68
C MET A 223 1.24 2.24 -11.81
N LEU A 224 2.25 1.47 -12.23
CA LEU A 224 3.13 1.85 -13.35
C LEU A 224 2.37 1.87 -14.67
N LYS A 225 1.42 0.96 -14.89
CA LYS A 225 0.57 0.94 -16.10
C LYS A 225 -0.37 2.15 -16.19
N GLU A 226 -0.83 2.69 -15.06
CA GLU A 226 -1.72 3.86 -15.01
C GLU A 226 -0.97 5.21 -15.01
N SER A 227 0.35 5.19 -15.24
CA SER A 227 1.20 6.40 -15.24
C SER A 227 2.01 6.52 -16.54
N TYR A 228 1.96 7.66 -17.22
CA TYR A 228 2.86 7.89 -18.37
C TYR A 228 4.31 8.07 -17.92
N HIS A 229 4.51 8.77 -16.80
CA HIS A 229 5.84 8.95 -16.23
C HIS A 229 6.12 7.84 -15.22
N SER A 230 6.05 6.59 -15.68
CA SER A 230 6.30 5.39 -14.87
C SER A 230 7.80 5.08 -14.78
N TYR A 231 8.34 5.03 -13.57
CA TYR A 231 9.74 4.71 -13.28
C TYR A 231 9.85 3.37 -12.54
N ALA A 232 10.60 2.43 -13.11
CA ALA A 232 11.08 1.27 -12.37
C ALA A 232 12.40 1.64 -11.68
N MET A 233 12.51 1.35 -10.38
CA MET A 233 13.75 1.51 -9.63
C MET A 233 14.85 0.58 -10.18
N GLU A 234 16.12 0.91 -9.99
CA GLU A 234 17.21 0.05 -10.44
C GLU A 234 17.17 -1.33 -9.75
N ASN A 235 16.79 -1.37 -8.47
CA ASN A 235 16.59 -2.57 -7.69
C ASN A 235 15.26 -3.28 -7.99
N ALA A 236 14.45 -2.79 -8.94
CA ALA A 236 13.14 -3.33 -9.24
C ALA A 236 13.17 -4.75 -9.82
N HIS A 237 12.11 -5.49 -9.55
CA HIS A 237 11.81 -6.77 -10.16
C HIS A 237 11.81 -6.65 -11.72
N PRO A 238 12.36 -7.63 -12.46
CA PRO A 238 12.51 -7.54 -13.93
C PRO A 238 11.23 -7.16 -14.69
N LYS A 239 10.08 -7.75 -14.31
CA LYS A 239 8.77 -7.42 -14.89
C LYS A 239 8.41 -5.93 -14.84
N LEU A 240 8.84 -5.20 -13.80
CA LEU A 240 8.57 -3.76 -13.72
C LEU A 240 9.43 -2.99 -14.71
N LYS A 241 10.70 -3.39 -14.89
CA LYS A 241 11.61 -2.77 -15.86
C LYS A 241 11.14 -2.97 -17.31
N GLU A 242 10.43 -4.06 -17.58
CA GLU A 242 9.82 -4.33 -18.89
C GLU A 242 8.61 -3.42 -19.19
N ILE A 243 7.85 -3.04 -18.15
CA ILE A 243 6.61 -2.28 -18.28
C ILE A 243 6.83 -0.77 -18.11
N ALA A 244 7.75 -0.36 -17.24
CA ALA A 244 8.03 1.03 -16.98
C ALA A 244 8.65 1.71 -18.21
N ARG A 245 8.15 2.90 -18.54
CA ARG A 245 8.67 3.75 -19.61
C ARG A 245 10.05 4.33 -19.31
N PHE A 246 10.41 4.45 -18.03
CA PHE A 246 11.66 5.04 -17.59
C PHE A 246 12.32 4.23 -16.47
N GLY A 247 13.63 4.36 -16.33
CA GLY A 247 14.38 3.84 -15.19
C GLY A 247 14.74 4.95 -14.21
N ALA A 248 14.72 4.65 -12.92
CA ALA A 248 15.27 5.47 -11.85
C ALA A 248 16.48 4.77 -11.21
N PRO A 249 17.42 5.52 -10.58
CA PRO A 249 18.47 4.91 -9.76
C PRO A 249 17.89 4.06 -8.62
N SER A 250 18.73 3.24 -8.00
CA SER A 250 18.35 2.43 -6.82
C SER A 250 17.81 3.30 -5.68
N ASN A 251 17.00 2.69 -4.81
CA ASN A 251 16.56 3.35 -3.57
C ASN A 251 17.73 3.69 -2.63
N VAL A 252 18.82 2.90 -2.68
CA VAL A 252 20.08 3.18 -1.94
C VAL A 252 20.70 4.51 -2.38
N ASP A 253 20.55 4.87 -3.66
CA ASP A 253 21.07 6.12 -4.22
C ASP A 253 20.04 7.26 -4.18
N ALA A 254 18.96 7.11 -3.40
CA ALA A 254 17.84 8.05 -3.37
C ALA A 254 17.26 8.34 -4.77
N GLY A 255 17.05 7.29 -5.57
CA GLY A 255 16.66 7.41 -6.98
C GLY A 255 15.41 8.26 -7.24
N VAL A 256 14.35 8.08 -6.44
CA VAL A 256 13.14 8.92 -6.51
C VAL A 256 13.51 10.40 -6.31
N PHE A 257 14.32 10.69 -5.30
CA PHE A 257 14.74 12.04 -4.96
C PHE A 257 15.51 12.72 -6.10
N GLN A 258 16.40 11.97 -6.76
CA GLN A 258 17.16 12.48 -7.91
C GLN A 258 16.24 12.83 -9.09
N VAL A 259 15.23 12.00 -9.37
CA VAL A 259 14.28 12.26 -10.46
C VAL A 259 13.43 13.49 -10.15
N LEU A 260 12.90 13.59 -8.93
CA LEU A 260 12.07 14.72 -8.52
C LEU A 260 12.86 16.04 -8.44
N LYS A 261 14.13 16.00 -8.04
CA LYS A 261 15.02 17.18 -8.11
C LYS A 261 15.20 17.68 -9.54
N LYS A 262 15.33 16.78 -10.52
CA LYS A 262 15.44 17.14 -11.95
C LYS A 262 14.13 17.67 -12.51
N LEU A 263 12.98 17.17 -12.04
CA LEU A 263 11.66 17.69 -12.41
C LEU A 263 11.48 19.15 -11.97
N LEU A 264 11.99 19.49 -10.77
CA LEU A 264 11.81 20.80 -10.14
C LEU A 264 12.95 21.81 -10.41
N ALA A 265 13.96 21.44 -11.19
CA ALA A 265 15.11 22.29 -11.53
C ALA A 265 14.82 23.17 -12.75
#